data_AF-A0A2H3CYM2-F1
#
_entry.id   AF-A0A2H3CYM2-F1
#
_cell.length_a   1.000
_cell.length_b   1.000
_cell.length_c   1.000
_cell.angle_alpha   90.00
_cell.angle_beta   90.00
_cell.angle_gamma   90.00
#
_symmetry.space_group_name_H-M   'P 1'
#
loop_
_entity.id
_entity.type
_entity.pdbx_description
1 polymer ?
#
loop_
_entity_poly.entity_id
_entity_poly.type
_entity_poly.pdbx_seq_one_letter_code
_entity_poly.pdbx_strand_id
1 'polypeptide(L)' 'LGYRLVNYKPDSVDYTTYESLRDRFLCSPRGHATLLAGGIVAHLTREVVPYREVYLGPSDNV' A
#
# COMPACT_ATOMS: atom_id res chain seq x y z
N LEU A 1 -3.66 3.01 9.07
CA LEU A 1 -4.00 1.57 9.21
C LEU A 1 -3.53 1.13 10.58
N GLY A 2 -4.38 0.57 11.45
CA GLY A 2 -3.89 -0.14 12.63
C GLY A 2 -4.63 0.06 13.95
N TYR A 3 -5.58 0.99 14.05
CA TYR A 3 -6.43 1.10 15.23
C TYR A 3 -7.88 0.84 14.88
N ARG A 4 -8.50 -0.10 15.57
CA ARG A 4 -9.92 -0.48 15.44
C ARG A 4 -10.48 -0.66 16.85
N LEU A 5 -11.73 -0.23 17.04
CA LEU A 5 -12.44 -0.39 18.31
C LEU A 5 -12.61 -1.87 18.65
N VAL A 6 -12.69 -2.17 19.94
CA VAL A 6 -13.09 -3.50 20.41
C VAL A 6 -14.48 -3.82 19.85
N ASN A 7 -14.61 -4.97 19.17
CA ASN A 7 -15.80 -5.41 18.41
C ASN A 7 -16.06 -4.69 17.07
N TYR A 8 -15.07 -3.99 16.50
CA TYR A 8 -15.19 -3.48 15.14
C TYR A 8 -15.45 -4.61 14.13
N LYS A 9 -16.56 -4.51 13.41
CA LYS A 9 -16.88 -5.37 12.27
C LYS A 9 -16.69 -4.55 11.00
N PRO A 10 -15.70 -4.88 10.15
CA PRO A 10 -15.53 -4.21 8.88
C PRO A 10 -16.78 -4.39 8.01
N ASP A 11 -17.22 -3.34 7.37
CA ASP A 11 -18.26 -3.38 6.35
C ASP A 11 -17.69 -3.15 4.93
N SER A 12 -18.58 -3.06 3.93
CA SER A 12 -18.18 -2.83 2.54
C SER A 12 -17.60 -1.43 2.32
N VAL A 13 -18.02 -0.43 3.09
CA VAL A 13 -17.52 0.95 3.01
C VAL A 13 -16.11 1.03 3.62
N ASP A 14 -15.88 0.30 4.71
CA ASP A 14 -14.57 0.12 5.31
C ASP A 14 -13.59 -0.55 4.34
N TYR A 15 -14.07 -1.56 3.60
CA TYR A 15 -13.24 -2.26 2.63
C TYR A 15 -12.84 -1.37 1.45
N THR A 16 -13.79 -0.63 0.87
CA THR A 16 -13.49 0.33 -0.22
C THR A 16 -12.58 1.46 0.24
N THR A 17 -12.74 1.93 1.48
CA THR A 17 -11.83 2.90 2.10
C THR A 17 -10.44 2.31 2.32
N TYR A 18 -10.35 1.06 2.77
CA TYR A 18 -9.10 0.34 2.91
C TYR A 18 -8.37 0.21 1.56
N GLU A 19 -9.07 -0.18 0.49
CA GLU A 19 -8.48 -0.29 -0.85
C GLU A 19 -7.91 1.05 -1.31
N SER A 20 -8.68 2.13 -1.17
CA SER A 20 -8.23 3.48 -1.54
C SER A 20 -6.98 3.93 -0.77
N LEU A 21 -6.93 3.64 0.54
CA LEU A 21 -5.78 3.96 1.40
C LEU A 21 -4.58 3.07 1.11
N ARG A 22 -4.80 1.78 0.84
CA ARG A 22 -3.78 0.83 0.42
C ARG A 22 -3.14 1.32 -0.86
N ASP A 23 -3.94 1.63 -1.88
CA ASP A 23 -3.42 2.00 -3.19
C ASP A 23 -2.61 3.31 -3.12
N ARG A 24 -3.11 4.30 -2.38
CA ARG A 24 -2.37 5.54 -2.11
C ARG A 24 -1.04 5.29 -1.38
N PHE A 25 -1.00 4.38 -0.41
CA PHE A 25 0.22 4.03 0.30
C PHE A 25 1.19 3.27 -0.61
N LEU A 26 0.69 2.35 -1.42
CA LEU A 26 1.48 1.55 -2.35
C LEU A 26 2.12 2.41 -3.44
N CYS A 27 1.44 3.46 -3.92
CA CYS A 27 2.01 4.45 -4.86
C CYS A 27 2.98 5.46 -4.21
N SER A 28 3.22 5.37 -2.89
CA SER A 28 4.21 6.22 -2.23
C SER A 28 5.64 5.67 -2.42
N PRO A 29 6.68 6.50 -2.24
CA PRO A 29 8.09 6.05 -2.24
C PRO A 29 8.35 4.81 -1.36
N ARG A 30 7.70 4.76 -0.18
CA ARG A 30 7.80 3.63 0.75
C ARG A 30 7.06 2.40 0.23
N GLY A 31 5.92 2.59 -0.41
CA GLY A 31 5.20 1.53 -1.10
C GLY A 31 6.04 0.93 -2.24
N HIS A 32 6.70 1.76 -3.04
CA HIS A 32 7.59 1.29 -4.11
C HIS A 32 8.80 0.52 -3.55
N ALA A 33 9.38 0.96 -2.43
CA ALA A 33 10.47 0.24 -1.77
C ALA A 33 10.07 -1.17 -1.30
N THR A 34 8.79 -1.41 -0.98
CA THR A 34 8.33 -2.76 -0.60
C THR A 34 8.41 -3.77 -1.74
N LEU A 35 8.32 -3.33 -3.02
CA LEU A 35 8.52 -4.22 -4.17
C LEU A 35 9.93 -4.80 -4.21
N LEU A 36 10.91 -4.04 -3.71
CA LEU A 36 12.30 -4.48 -3.60
C LEU A 36 12.52 -5.39 -2.39
N ALA A 37 11.77 -5.17 -1.30
CA ALA A 37 11.85 -5.97 -0.08
C ALA A 37 11.15 -7.34 -0.20
N GLY A 38 10.15 -7.47 -1.10
CA GLY A 38 9.38 -8.70 -1.27
C GLY A 38 8.27 -8.91 -0.23
N GLY A 39 7.76 -10.13 -0.14
CA GLY A 39 6.70 -10.50 0.81
C GLY A 39 5.29 -10.09 0.39
N ILE A 40 4.33 -10.20 1.31
CA ILE A 40 2.90 -10.01 1.00
C ILE A 40 2.58 -8.59 0.53
N VAL A 41 3.30 -7.60 1.06
CA VAL A 41 3.14 -6.20 0.63
C VAL A 41 3.59 -6.05 -0.81
N ALA A 42 4.74 -6.62 -1.21
CA ALA A 42 5.20 -6.59 -2.60
C ALA A 42 4.20 -7.23 -3.58
N HIS A 43 3.50 -8.30 -3.18
CA HIS A 43 2.45 -8.90 -4.00
C HIS A 43 1.28 -7.93 -4.21
N LEU A 44 0.81 -7.27 -3.16
CA LEU A 44 -0.23 -6.25 -3.25
C LEU A 44 0.24 -5.04 -4.08
N THR A 45 1.49 -4.60 -3.90
CA THR A 45 2.07 -3.50 -4.68
C THR A 45 2.16 -3.83 -6.17
N ARG A 46 2.39 -5.08 -6.57
CA ARG A 46 2.44 -5.49 -8.00
C ARG A 46 1.11 -5.35 -8.71
N GLU A 47 0.00 -5.47 -8.00
CA GLU A 47 -1.35 -5.35 -8.58
C GLU A 47 -1.76 -3.89 -8.80
N VAL A 48 -1.12 -2.97 -8.06
CA VAL A 48 -1.48 -1.54 -8.02
C VAL A 48 -0.46 -0.66 -8.75
N VAL A 49 0.83 -0.96 -8.62
CA VAL A 49 1.93 -0.14 -9.14
C VAL A 49 2.56 -0.83 -10.37
N PRO A 50 2.69 -0.12 -11.51
CA PRO A 50 3.37 -0.67 -12.66
C PRO A 50 4.85 -0.89 -12.37
N TYR A 51 5.40 -2.05 -12.79
CA TYR A 51 6.81 -2.43 -12.56
C TYR A 51 7.84 -1.38 -12.99
N ARG A 52 7.47 -0.50 -13.93
CA ARG A 52 8.31 0.58 -14.45
C ARG A 52 8.54 1.69 -13.42
N GLU A 53 7.59 1.93 -12.52
CA GLU A 53 7.66 2.98 -11.50
C GLU A 53 8.52 2.59 -10.28
N VAL A 54 8.84 1.31 -10.14
CA VAL A 54 9.70 0.80 -9.06
C VAL A 54 11.12 1.33 -9.18
N TYR A 55 11.61 1.50 -10.41
CA TYR A 55 12.96 2.00 -10.70
C TYR A 55 13.11 3.51 -10.57
N LEU A 56 12.00 4.25 -10.39
CA LEU A 56 12.07 5.68 -10.07
C LEU A 56 12.67 5.90 -8.68
N GLY A 57 12.77 4.85 -7.86
CA GLY A 57 13.36 4.87 -6.54
C GLY A 57 12.56 5.76 -5.57
N PRO A 58 12.80 5.63 -4.26
CA PRO A 58 12.29 6.62 -3.34
C PRO A 58 13.07 7.93 -3.56
N SER A 59 12.41 8.96 -4.12
CA SER A 59 12.93 10.34 -4.03
C SER A 59 12.61 10.90 -2.65
N ASP A 60 13.15 10.29 -1.60
CA ASP A 60 13.05 10.86 -0.27
C ASP A 60 14.03 12.05 -0.19
N ASN A 61 13.54 13.24 -0.56
CA ASN A 61 14.09 14.50 -0.06
C ASN A 61 13.48 14.76 1.33
N VAL A 62 13.85 13.93 2.30
CA VAL A 62 13.55 14.14 3.73
C VAL A 62 14.83 14.53 4.44
#